data_AF-A0A1S3YS92-F1
#
_entry.id   AF-A0A1S3YS92-F1
#
_cell.length_a   1.000
_cell.length_b   1.000
_cell.length_c   1.000
_cell.angle_alpha   90.00
_cell.angle_beta   90.00
_cell.angle_gamma   90.00
#
_symmetry.space_group_name_H-M   'P 1'
#
loop_
_entity.id
_entity.type
_entity.pdbx_description
1 polymer ?
#
loop_
_entity_poly.entity_id
_entity_poly.type
_entity_poly.pdbx_seq_one_letter_code
_entity_poly.pdbx_strand_id
1 'polypeptide(L)'
;MAMGAVTRTSCKNMQELIGVFLNYGLTFDDILEMSMKHPQVLQYNHESLEEKLDYLVEEMGREVGELLAFPAFLGYKLDGRIKHRYEEKKKILGEGMSLNKLLSVSAARFSTKSKRKQRVPAINRLNESDD
;
A
#
# COMPACT_ATOMS: atom_id res chain seq x y z
N MET A 1 21.87 4.60 25.21
CA MET A 1 21.14 5.88 25.08
C MET A 1 19.79 5.59 24.45
N ALA A 2 18.70 5.69 25.21
CA ALA A 2 17.35 5.60 24.65
C ALA A 2 17.00 6.98 24.07
N MET A 3 16.95 7.08 22.74
CA MET A 3 16.38 8.24 22.07
C MET A 3 14.88 8.22 22.37
N GLY A 4 14.44 8.96 23.39
CA GLY A 4 13.02 9.23 23.59
C GLY A 4 12.47 9.83 22.30
N ALA A 5 11.47 9.20 21.69
CA ALA A 5 10.85 9.71 20.49
C ALA A 5 10.17 11.04 20.81
N VAL A 6 10.82 12.15 20.50
CA VAL A 6 10.23 13.48 20.61
C VAL A 6 9.41 13.70 19.35
N THR A 7 8.10 13.48 19.42
CA THR A 7 7.21 13.74 18.28
C THR A 7 7.08 15.24 18.09
N ARG A 8 7.62 15.76 16.99
CA ARG A 8 7.58 17.18 16.61
C ARG A 8 6.24 17.58 15.97
N THR A 9 5.21 16.74 16.13
CA THR A 9 3.87 16.97 15.60
C THR A 9 3.14 17.97 16.49
N SER A 10 2.61 19.05 15.91
CA SER A 10 1.84 20.02 16.69
C SER A 10 0.54 19.38 17.20
N CYS A 11 0.08 19.79 18.38
CA CYS A 11 -1.23 19.36 18.89
C CYS A 11 -2.35 19.65 17.88
N LYS A 12 -2.24 20.75 17.13
CA LYS A 12 -3.15 21.08 16.04
C LYS A 12 -3.18 19.99 14.97
N ASN A 13 -2.04 19.57 14.43
CA ASN A 13 -2.03 18.52 13.39
C ASN A 13 -2.57 17.18 13.91
N MET A 14 -2.32 16.84 15.18
CA MET A 14 -2.93 15.65 15.79
C MET A 14 -4.46 15.77 15.88
N GLN A 15 -4.98 16.94 16.27
CA GLN A 15 -6.43 17.17 16.32
C GLN A 15 -7.08 17.06 14.94
N GLU A 16 -6.50 17.70 13.92
CA GLU A 16 -6.99 17.62 12.53
C GLU A 16 -6.97 16.17 12.04
N LEU A 17 -5.88 15.45 12.28
CA LEU A 17 -5.72 14.04 11.89
C LEU A 17 -6.76 13.13 12.55
N ILE A 18 -7.03 13.32 13.84
CA ILE A 18 -8.10 12.59 14.53
C ILE A 18 -9.45 12.97 13.92
N GLY A 19 -9.70 14.25 13.65
CA GLY A 19 -10.91 14.74 12.99
C GLY A 19 -11.15 14.08 11.64
N VAL A 20 -10.09 13.94 10.82
CA VAL A 20 -10.12 13.21 9.56
C VAL A 20 -10.58 11.77 9.80
N PHE A 21 -9.92 11.01 10.67
CA PHE A 21 -10.32 9.62 10.93
C PHE A 21 -11.79 9.47 11.37
N LEU A 22 -12.27 10.37 12.24
CA LEU A 22 -13.67 10.40 12.67
C LEU A 22 -14.62 10.68 11.50
N ASN A 23 -14.25 11.60 10.59
CA ASN A 23 -15.05 11.93 9.40
C ASN A 23 -15.20 10.74 8.45
N TYR A 24 -14.19 9.86 8.38
CA TYR A 24 -14.24 8.60 7.62
C TYR A 24 -14.89 7.44 8.40
N GLY A 25 -15.47 7.70 9.57
CA GLY A 25 -16.28 6.75 10.32
C GLY A 25 -15.51 5.85 11.29
N LEU A 26 -14.24 6.13 11.57
CA LEU A 26 -13.51 5.46 12.65
C LEU A 26 -13.95 6.02 14.00
N THR A 27 -13.95 5.17 15.04
CA THR A 27 -14.18 5.61 16.42
C THR A 27 -12.87 5.98 17.11
N PHE A 28 -12.94 6.64 18.27
CA PHE A 28 -11.75 6.89 19.10
C PHE A 28 -11.04 5.60 19.52
N ASP A 29 -11.80 4.53 19.79
CA ASP A 29 -11.25 3.24 20.17
C ASP A 29 -10.48 2.61 18.99
N ASP A 30 -11.02 2.71 17.78
CA ASP A 30 -10.34 2.27 16.55
C ASP A 30 -9.04 3.04 16.32
N ILE A 31 -9.07 4.37 16.46
CA ILE A 31 -7.89 5.23 16.32
C ILE A 31 -6.85 4.88 17.39
N LEU A 32 -7.29 4.62 18.63
CA LEU A 32 -6.42 4.22 19.73
C LEU A 32 -5.77 2.87 19.43
N GLU A 33 -6.54 1.85 19.06
CA GLU A 33 -6.03 0.51 18.72
C GLU A 33 -5.03 0.58 17.56
N MET A 34 -5.36 1.36 16.53
CA MET A 34 -4.48 1.62 15.40
C MET A 34 -3.17 2.28 15.83
N SER A 35 -3.24 3.30 16.69
CA SER A 35 -2.08 4.03 17.18
C SER A 35 -1.20 3.17 18.09
N MET A 36 -1.78 2.24 18.85
CA MET A 36 -1.03 1.28 19.66
C MET A 36 -0.24 0.31 18.78
N LYS A 37 -0.83 -0.16 17.67
CA LYS A 37 -0.15 -1.05 16.72
C LYS A 37 0.89 -0.32 15.87
N HIS A 38 0.61 0.93 15.50
CA HIS A 38 1.48 1.74 14.65
C HIS A 38 1.49 3.21 15.09
N PRO A 39 2.31 3.58 16.10
CA PRO A 39 2.33 4.94 16.66
C PRO A 39 2.69 6.04 15.64
N GLN A 40 3.29 5.66 14.50
CA GLN A 40 3.62 6.57 13.42
C GLN A 40 2.37 7.13 12.72
N VAL A 41 1.19 6.51 12.85
CA VAL A 41 -0.05 7.05 12.27
C VAL A 41 -0.34 8.47 12.75
N LEU A 42 -0.05 8.77 14.02
CA LEU A 42 -0.31 10.07 14.64
C LEU A 42 0.71 11.15 14.23
N GLN A 43 1.75 10.77 13.49
CA GLN A 43 2.81 11.66 13.04
C GLN A 43 2.67 12.05 11.56
N TYR A 44 1.68 11.48 10.85
CA TYR A 44 1.44 11.85 9.47
C TYR A 44 0.84 13.26 9.36
N ASN A 45 1.10 13.91 8.23
CA ASN A 45 0.42 15.15 7.85
C ASN A 45 -1.04 14.80 7.51
N HIS A 46 -1.98 15.57 8.05
CA HIS A 46 -3.42 15.34 7.89
C HIS A 46 -3.89 15.45 6.42
N GLU A 47 -3.40 16.43 5.66
CA GLU A 47 -3.74 16.59 4.22
C GLU A 47 -3.35 15.34 3.42
N SER A 48 -2.11 14.85 3.60
CA SER A 48 -1.65 13.64 2.92
C SER A 48 -2.33 12.36 3.42
N LEU A 49 -2.94 12.40 4.61
CA LEU A 49 -3.69 11.29 5.16
C LEU A 49 -5.08 11.25 4.55
N GLU A 50 -5.75 12.39 4.51
CA GLU A 50 -7.06 12.58 3.88
C GLU A 50 -7.04 12.13 2.41
N GLU A 51 -6.09 12.59 1.61
CA GLU A 51 -5.95 12.16 0.20
C GLU A 51 -5.82 10.63 0.03
N LYS A 52 -5.18 9.94 0.99
CA LYS A 52 -5.03 8.48 0.96
C LYS A 52 -6.31 7.77 1.36
N LEU A 53 -7.08 8.35 2.29
CA LEU A 53 -8.38 7.84 2.71
C LEU A 53 -9.41 8.01 1.59
N ASP A 54 -9.45 9.17 0.94
CA ASP A 54 -10.28 9.40 -0.25
C ASP A 54 -9.98 8.37 -1.32
N TYR A 55 -8.70 8.16 -1.65
CA TYR A 55 -8.33 7.14 -2.64
C TYR A 55 -8.75 5.72 -2.21
N LEU A 56 -8.70 5.40 -0.92
CA LEU A 56 -9.10 4.09 -0.41
C LEU A 56 -10.62 3.89 -0.56
N VAL A 57 -11.41 4.90 -0.23
CA VAL A 57 -12.88 4.80 -0.21
C VAL A 57 -13.47 5.00 -1.60
N GLU A 58 -13.09 6.07 -2.30
CA GLU A 58 -13.69 6.46 -3.57
C GLU A 58 -13.13 5.65 -4.75
N GLU A 59 -11.80 5.52 -4.86
CA GLU A 59 -11.15 4.90 -6.02
C GLU A 59 -10.94 3.39 -5.86
N MET A 60 -10.63 2.96 -4.64
CA MET A 60 -10.47 1.54 -4.32
C MET A 60 -11.76 0.87 -3.86
N GLY A 61 -12.81 1.64 -3.51
CA GLY A 61 -14.09 1.10 -3.06
C GLY A 61 -13.99 0.28 -1.78
N ARG A 62 -13.00 0.56 -0.92
CA ARG A 62 -12.72 -0.25 0.28
C ARG A 62 -13.19 0.44 1.54
N GLU A 63 -13.42 -0.38 2.56
CA GLU A 63 -13.77 0.10 3.89
C GLU A 63 -12.55 0.63 4.63
N VAL A 64 -12.76 1.73 5.34
CA VAL A 64 -11.74 2.39 6.17
C VAL A 64 -11.25 1.45 7.29
N GLY A 65 -12.10 0.50 7.72
CA GLY A 65 -11.74 -0.54 8.68
C GLY A 65 -10.56 -1.43 8.26
N GLU A 66 -10.24 -1.55 6.96
CA GLU A 66 -9.03 -2.26 6.52
C GLU A 66 -7.73 -1.61 7.04
N LEU A 67 -7.77 -0.33 7.40
CA LEU A 67 -6.63 0.36 8.01
C LEU A 67 -6.32 -0.13 9.42
N LEU A 68 -7.31 -0.63 10.15
CA LEU A 68 -7.11 -1.21 11.48
C LEU A 68 -6.29 -2.50 11.40
N ALA A 69 -6.47 -3.25 10.32
CA ALA A 69 -5.68 -4.43 10.01
C ALA A 69 -4.29 -4.08 9.44
N PHE A 70 -4.18 -2.96 8.69
CA PHE A 70 -2.93 -2.57 8.04
C PHE A 70 -2.68 -1.05 8.04
N PRO A 71 -2.35 -0.46 9.21
CA PRO A 71 -2.14 0.99 9.33
C PRO A 71 -0.91 1.50 8.57
N ALA A 72 0.03 0.60 8.26
CA ALA A 72 1.18 0.90 7.43
C ALA A 72 0.80 1.38 6.01
N PHE A 73 -0.44 1.16 5.56
CA PHE A 73 -0.98 1.73 4.32
C PHE A 73 -0.71 3.24 4.22
N LEU A 74 -0.96 3.98 5.30
CA LEU A 74 -0.85 5.44 5.36
C LEU A 74 0.60 5.95 5.21
N GLY A 75 1.57 5.07 5.46
CA GLY A 75 3.00 5.36 5.31
C GLY A 75 3.52 5.26 3.87
N TYR A 76 2.76 4.70 2.93
CA TYR A 76 3.19 4.60 1.53
C TYR A 76 2.87 5.87 0.74
N LYS A 77 3.72 6.19 -0.25
CA LYS A 77 3.47 7.30 -1.18
C LYS A 77 2.27 6.98 -2.06
N LEU A 78 1.28 7.85 -2.07
CA LEU A 78 0.02 7.71 -2.81
C LEU A 78 0.29 7.50 -4.31
N ASP A 79 0.86 8.50 -4.98
CA ASP A 79 1.09 8.44 -6.43
C ASP A 79 2.16 7.43 -6.84
N GLY A 80 3.18 7.24 -6.01
CA GLY A 80 4.32 6.40 -6.36
C GLY A 80 4.09 4.90 -6.17
N ARG A 81 3.37 4.49 -5.12
CA ARG A 81 3.28 3.07 -4.72
C ARG A 81 1.86 2.57 -4.56
N ILE A 82 0.93 3.39 -4.09
CA ILE A 82 -0.47 2.97 -3.88
C ILE A 82 -1.18 2.92 -5.24
N LYS A 83 -1.27 4.05 -5.96
CA LYS A 83 -1.93 4.16 -7.26
C LYS A 83 -1.36 3.20 -8.30
N HIS A 84 -0.03 3.24 -8.49
CA HIS A 84 0.66 2.39 -9.47
C HIS A 84 0.35 0.89 -9.29
N ARG A 85 0.32 0.41 -8.05
CA ARG A 85 0.09 -1.03 -7.80
C ARG A 85 -1.36 -1.41 -7.84
N TYR A 86 -2.24 -0.51 -7.42
CA TYR A 86 -3.66 -0.73 -7.54
C TYR A 86 -4.06 -0.86 -9.01
N GLU A 87 -3.66 0.07 -9.87
CA GLU A 87 -3.98 0.00 -11.30
C GLU A 87 -3.43 -1.25 -12.00
N GLU A 88 -2.18 -1.63 -11.70
CA GLU A 88 -1.58 -2.81 -12.32
C GLU A 88 -2.22 -4.11 -11.83
N LYS A 89 -2.52 -4.22 -10.52
CA LYS A 89 -3.16 -5.42 -9.98
C LYS A 89 -4.66 -5.49 -10.31
N LYS A 90 -5.36 -4.35 -10.41
CA LYS A 90 -6.75 -4.29 -10.87
C LYS A 90 -6.89 -4.90 -12.27
N LYS A 91 -5.90 -4.66 -13.15
CA LYS A 91 -5.85 -5.24 -14.50
C LYS A 91 -5.54 -6.74 -14.54
N ILE A 92 -4.86 -7.29 -13.53
CA ILE A 92 -4.36 -8.68 -13.56
C ILE A 92 -5.18 -9.65 -12.71
N LEU A 93 -5.72 -9.22 -11.56
CA LEU A 93 -6.21 -10.14 -10.52
C LEU A 93 -7.59 -9.78 -9.92
N GLY A 94 -8.23 -8.69 -10.34
CA GLY A 94 -9.54 -8.26 -9.81
C GLY A 94 -9.48 -7.55 -8.45
N GLU A 95 -10.65 -7.21 -7.88
CA GLU A 95 -10.80 -6.28 -6.74
C GLU A 95 -10.66 -6.91 -5.33
N GLY A 96 -10.55 -8.24 -5.22
CA GLY A 96 -10.69 -8.98 -3.95
C GLY A 96 -9.43 -9.21 -3.08
N MET A 97 -8.38 -8.38 -3.15
CA MET A 97 -7.18 -8.56 -2.30
C MET A 97 -7.07 -7.51 -1.18
N SER A 98 -6.63 -7.94 0.01
CA SER A 98 -6.35 -7.06 1.14
C SER A 98 -5.20 -6.08 0.87
N LEU A 99 -5.23 -4.91 1.52
CA LEU A 99 -4.20 -3.86 1.39
C LEU A 99 -2.78 -4.37 1.63
N ASN A 100 -2.60 -5.25 2.62
CA ASN A 100 -1.32 -5.88 2.89
C ASN A 100 -0.84 -6.69 1.67
N LYS A 101 -1.69 -7.49 1.02
CA LYS A 101 -1.32 -8.26 -0.18
C LYS A 101 -1.05 -7.36 -1.40
N LEU A 102 -1.72 -6.21 -1.49
CA LEU A 102 -1.48 -5.20 -2.52
C LEU A 102 -0.09 -4.56 -2.39
N LEU A 103 0.31 -4.22 -1.15
CA LEU A 103 1.47 -3.37 -0.88
C LEU A 103 2.73 -4.10 -0.37
N SER A 104 2.61 -5.34 0.10
CA SER A 104 3.72 -6.12 0.65
C SER A 104 4.64 -6.74 -0.39
N VAL A 105 4.23 -6.87 -1.65
CA VAL A 105 5.14 -7.34 -2.70
C VAL A 105 6.20 -6.26 -2.91
N SER A 106 7.50 -6.51 -2.74
CA SER A 106 8.51 -5.46 -2.94
C SER A 106 8.54 -4.97 -4.40
N ALA A 107 8.88 -3.69 -4.64
CA ALA A 107 8.98 -3.16 -6.01
C ALA A 107 9.98 -3.95 -6.87
N ALA A 108 11.00 -4.54 -6.23
CA ALA A 108 11.97 -5.43 -6.88
C ALA A 108 11.35 -6.72 -7.45
N ARG A 109 10.31 -7.29 -6.82
CA ARG A 109 9.57 -8.44 -7.37
C ARG A 109 8.48 -8.05 -8.38
N PHE A 110 8.14 -6.77 -8.43
CA PHE A 110 7.11 -6.23 -9.30
C PHE A 110 7.65 -5.91 -10.70
N SER A 111 8.94 -5.57 -10.82
CA SER A 111 9.57 -5.22 -12.09
C SER A 111 9.92 -6.40 -13.02
N THR A 112 9.51 -7.64 -12.74
CA THR A 112 9.99 -8.83 -13.49
C THR A 112 9.02 -9.43 -14.51
N LYS A 113 7.88 -8.80 -14.83
CA LYS A 113 7.00 -9.30 -15.92
C LYS A 113 6.72 -8.31 -17.05
N SER A 114 7.71 -7.49 -17.38
CA SER A 114 7.77 -6.85 -18.71
C SER A 114 9.06 -7.24 -19.43
N LYS A 115 9.17 -8.50 -19.85
CA LYS A 115 10.05 -8.92 -20.96
C LYS A 115 9.32 -9.94 -21.84
N ARG A 116 8.70 -9.39 -22.88
CA ARG A 116 8.68 -9.85 -24.29
C ARG A 116 8.71 -11.37 -24.54
N LYS A 117 7.59 -11.84 -25.11
CA LYS A 117 7.45 -12.86 -26.16
C LYS A 117 8.79 -13.27 -26.79
N GLN A 118 9.26 -14.49 -26.48
CA GLN A 118 10.24 -15.17 -27.32
C GLN A 118 9.54 -16.39 -27.93
N ARG A 119 9.26 -16.28 -29.24
CA ARG A 119 8.89 -17.42 -30.07
C ARG A 119 10.07 -18.39 -30.02
N VAL A 120 9.80 -19.63 -29.61
CA VAL A 120 10.77 -20.72 -29.67
C VAL A 120 11.07 -20.99 -31.16
N PRO A 121 12.32 -20.95 -31.64
CA PRO A 121 12.66 -21.59 -32.91
C PRO A 121 12.69 -23.10 -32.67
N ALA A 122 12.01 -23.85 -33.53
CA ALA A 122 12.13 -25.30 -33.59
C ALA A 122 13.60 -25.66 -33.92
N ILE A 123 14.24 -26.42 -33.04
CA ILE A 123 15.52 -27.08 -33.34
C ILE A 123 15.19 -28.50 -33.78
N ASN A 124 15.21 -28.73 -35.09
CA ASN A 124 15.21 -30.06 -35.67
C ASN A 124 16.53 -30.77 -35.31
N ARG A 125 16.42 -32.04 -34.93
CA ARG A 125 17.55 -32.99 -34.83
C ARG A 125 17.92 -33.48 -36.22
N LEU A 126 19.19 -33.37 -36.62
CA LEU A 126 19.89 -34.23 -37.60
C LEU A 126 21.37 -34.19 -37.20
N ASN A 127 21.86 -35.25 -36.53
CA ASN A 127 22.71 -36.32 -37.10
C ASN A 127 24.18 -35.92 -37.20
N GLU A 128 24.99 -36.39 -36.25
CA GLU A 128 26.42 -36.67 -36.45
C GLU A 128 26.71 -38.07 -35.91
N SER A 129 27.05 -38.99 -36.82
CA SER A 129 27.90 -40.16 -36.61
C SER A 129 28.30 -40.63 -38.01
N ASP A 130 29.37 -40.02 -38.53
CA ASP A 130 30.26 -40.68 -39.49
C ASP A 130 31.32 -41.44 -38.66
N ASP A 131 31.76 -42.58 -39.22
CA ASP A 131 32.69 -43.63 -38.73
C ASP A 131 32.09 -44.82 -37.94
#